data_AF-A0A143BHX7-F1
#
_entry.id   AF-A0A143BHX7-F1
#
_cell.length_a   1.000
_cell.length_b   1.000
_cell.length_c   1.000
_cell.angle_alpha   90.00
_cell.angle_beta   90.00
_cell.angle_gamma   90.00
#
_symmetry.space_group_name_H-M   'P 1'
#
loop_
_entity.id
_entity.type
_entity.pdbx_description
1 polymer ?
#
loop_
_entity_poly.entity_id
_entity_poly.type
_entity_poly.pdbx_seq_one_letter_code
_entity_poly.pdbx_strand_id
1 'polypeptide(L)'
;MVPFGPVTLTPLSTITVDGRDVRVTLHTAHDGIEFVGRLFFAESGWSNSGIPDRANFPGRSIDDVLGLVRDLQPEELAQRYRRANAEKRRYHGLRQITLEVLAKVRYMNQVGVSMRTGLLDAEAAHQEMELTEAQMLELVVQMKHLAGVEN
;
A
#
# COMPACT_ATOMS: atom_id res chain seq x y z
N MET A 1 2.85 -6.06 6.79
CA MET A 1 3.58 -5.84 8.05
C MET A 1 3.80 -4.35 8.18
N VAL A 2 3.16 -3.73 9.17
CA VAL A 2 3.38 -2.31 9.50
C VAL A 2 4.73 -2.24 10.22
N PRO A 3 5.66 -1.35 9.84
CA PRO A 3 6.98 -1.29 10.46
C PRO A 3 6.85 -0.93 11.95
N PHE A 4 7.67 -1.58 12.79
CA PHE A 4 7.94 -1.11 14.13
C PHE A 4 9.07 -0.07 14.05
N GLY A 5 8.86 1.14 14.57
CA GLY A 5 9.91 2.18 14.63
C GLY A 5 10.14 3.01 13.35
N PRO A 6 11.13 3.92 13.38
CA PRO A 6 11.42 4.84 12.28
C PRO A 6 11.96 4.09 11.05
N VAL A 7 11.47 4.46 9.88
CA VAL A 7 11.93 3.90 8.60
C VAL A 7 13.07 4.76 8.06
N THR A 8 14.23 4.15 7.85
CA THR A 8 15.35 4.78 7.14
C THR A 8 15.17 4.59 5.64
N LEU A 9 15.31 5.68 4.88
CA LEU A 9 15.15 5.68 3.43
C LEU A 9 16.52 5.90 2.77
N THR A 10 17.03 4.90 2.08
CA THR A 10 18.32 4.97 1.39
C THR A 10 18.11 4.94 -0.12
N PRO A 11 18.33 6.04 -0.85
CA PRO A 11 18.31 6.03 -2.31
C PRO A 11 19.37 5.09 -2.85
N LEU A 12 19.02 4.24 -3.83
CA LEU A 12 19.97 3.31 -4.45
C LEU A 12 20.32 3.75 -5.87
N SER A 13 19.33 3.79 -6.76
CA SER A 13 19.54 4.14 -8.17
C SER A 13 18.23 4.58 -8.84
N THR A 14 18.31 4.95 -10.10
CA THR A 14 17.16 5.06 -11.00
C THR A 14 17.37 4.07 -12.13
N ILE A 15 16.34 3.26 -12.43
CA ILE A 15 16.35 2.30 -13.52
C ILE A 15 15.32 2.70 -14.57
N THR A 16 15.58 2.39 -15.84
CA THR A 16 14.61 2.60 -16.91
C THR A 16 13.93 1.27 -17.24
N VAL A 17 12.60 1.21 -17.12
CA VAL A 17 11.80 0.01 -17.44
C VAL A 17 10.64 0.43 -18.33
N ASP A 18 10.48 -0.23 -19.49
CA ASP A 18 9.42 0.05 -20.47
C ASP A 18 9.31 1.54 -20.86
N GLY A 19 10.46 2.21 -20.98
CA GLY A 19 10.56 3.64 -21.34
C GLY A 19 10.22 4.61 -20.20
N ARG A 20 10.11 4.12 -18.96
CA ARG A 20 9.84 4.94 -17.77
C ARG A 20 10.99 4.88 -16.79
N ASP A 21 11.29 6.03 -16.19
CA ASP A 21 12.28 6.09 -15.10
C ASP A 21 11.63 5.76 -13.76
N VAL A 22 12.22 4.79 -13.09
CA VAL A 22 11.78 4.24 -11.81
C VAL A 22 12.89 4.47 -10.80
N ARG A 23 12.62 5.32 -9.81
CA ARG A 23 13.52 5.53 -8.68
C ARG A 23 13.43 4.34 -7.73
N VAL A 24 14.59 3.83 -7.31
CA VAL A 24 14.71 2.71 -6.38
C VAL A 24 15.24 3.22 -5.05
N THR A 25 14.47 2.99 -3.99
CA THR A 25 14.84 3.36 -2.61
C THR A 25 14.77 2.12 -1.72
N LEU A 26 15.73 1.92 -0.84
CA LEU A 26 15.68 0.91 0.22
C LEU A 26 15.00 1.50 1.45
N HIS A 27 13.93 0.87 1.91
CA HIS A 27 13.25 1.22 3.16
C HIS A 27 13.66 0.20 4.21
N THR A 28 14.35 0.65 5.26
CA THR A 28 14.84 -0.23 6.33
C THR A 28 14.17 0.16 7.66
N ALA A 29 13.61 -0.83 8.35
CA ALA A 29 13.02 -0.66 9.68
C ALA A 29 13.46 -1.82 10.60
N HIS A 30 13.48 -1.59 11.90
CA HIS A 30 13.79 -2.63 12.88
C HIS A 30 12.48 -3.26 13.38
N ASP A 31 12.27 -4.55 13.17
CA ASP A 31 10.98 -5.19 13.50
C ASP A 31 10.85 -5.63 14.98
N GLY A 32 11.89 -5.38 15.78
CA GLY A 32 11.99 -5.81 17.18
C GLY A 32 12.95 -6.99 17.37
N ILE A 33 13.36 -7.63 16.29
CA ILE A 33 14.31 -8.74 16.26
C ILE A 33 15.53 -8.39 15.39
N GLU A 34 15.30 -7.89 14.18
CA GLU A 34 16.35 -7.55 13.21
C GLU A 34 15.99 -6.31 12.37
N PHE A 35 16.96 -5.81 11.61
CA PHE A 35 16.69 -4.82 10.58
C PHE A 35 16.17 -5.52 9.32
N VAL A 36 15.04 -5.03 8.82
CA VAL A 36 14.40 -5.55 7.62
C VAL A 36 14.35 -4.45 6.58
N GLY A 37 15.11 -4.65 5.49
CA GLY A 37 15.08 -3.83 4.29
C GLY A 37 14.03 -4.30 3.30
N ARG A 38 13.45 -3.36 2.57
CA ARG A 38 12.58 -3.64 1.42
C ARG A 38 12.79 -2.57 0.35
N LEU A 39 12.98 -3.00 -0.89
CA LEU A 39 13.07 -2.07 -2.02
C LEU A 39 11.71 -1.41 -2.27
N PHE A 40 11.75 -0.18 -2.76
CA PHE A 40 10.58 0.62 -3.10
C PHE A 40 10.82 1.30 -4.44
N PHE A 41 9.90 1.07 -5.38
CA PHE A 41 10.00 1.50 -6.77
C PHE A 41 9.02 2.65 -7.04
N ALA A 42 9.50 3.83 -7.40
CA ALA A 42 8.66 5.01 -7.64
C ALA A 42 8.88 5.60 -9.03
N GLU A 43 7.84 5.58 -9.87
CA GLU A 43 7.86 6.24 -11.19
C GLU A 43 7.89 7.77 -11.03
N SER A 44 8.65 8.46 -11.89
CA SER A 44 8.63 9.92 -11.99
C SER A 44 7.33 10.41 -12.63
N GLY A 45 6.63 11.35 -11.98
CA GLY A 45 5.46 12.05 -12.56
C GLY A 45 4.09 11.61 -12.04
N TRP A 46 3.99 10.51 -11.28
CA TRP A 46 2.75 10.15 -10.59
C TRP A 46 2.76 10.67 -9.15
N SER A 47 1.79 11.51 -8.81
CA SER A 47 1.57 11.93 -7.42
C SER A 47 1.07 10.72 -6.62
N ASN A 48 2.01 10.10 -5.89
CA ASN A 48 1.77 9.30 -4.68
C ASN A 48 1.54 7.77 -4.78
N SER A 49 2.30 7.01 -5.58
CA SER A 49 2.41 5.56 -5.32
C SER A 49 3.68 4.92 -5.87
N GLY A 50 4.70 4.72 -5.03
CA GLY A 50 5.68 3.69 -5.32
C GLY A 50 5.14 2.30 -4.97
N ILE A 51 5.85 1.27 -5.42
CA ILE A 51 5.50 -0.14 -5.23
C ILE A 51 6.61 -0.78 -4.39
N PRO A 52 6.31 -1.39 -3.23
CA PRO A 52 7.30 -2.14 -2.50
C PRO A 52 7.65 -3.45 -3.25
N ASP A 53 8.92 -3.86 -3.20
CA ASP A 53 9.31 -5.22 -3.60
C ASP A 53 8.67 -6.25 -2.65
N ARG A 54 8.53 -7.46 -3.15
CA ARG A 54 8.04 -8.61 -2.37
C ARG A 54 9.09 -9.13 -1.41
N ALA A 55 10.37 -9.04 -1.80
CA ALA A 55 11.46 -9.58 -1.02
C ALA A 55 11.82 -8.65 0.14
N ASN A 56 12.19 -9.27 1.26
CA ASN A 56 12.83 -8.60 2.38
C ASN A 56 14.32 -8.89 2.36
N PHE A 57 15.09 -7.97 2.91
CA PHE A 57 16.53 -8.08 3.10
C PHE A 57 16.79 -7.98 4.62
N PRO A 58 16.90 -9.12 5.32
CA PRO A 58 17.18 -9.13 6.75
C PRO A 58 18.65 -8.82 7.04
N GLY A 59 18.95 -8.19 8.17
CA GLY A 59 20.31 -7.88 8.60
C GLY A 59 20.38 -7.48 10.07
N ARG A 60 21.55 -7.60 10.68
CA ARG A 60 21.76 -7.22 12.09
C ARG A 60 22.02 -5.72 12.24
N SER A 61 22.35 -5.05 11.14
CA SER A 61 22.55 -3.62 11.04
C SER A 61 21.94 -3.07 9.74
N ILE A 62 21.78 -1.74 9.64
CA ILE A 62 21.38 -1.08 8.39
C ILE A 62 22.42 -1.33 7.28
N ASP A 63 23.70 -1.37 7.62
CA ASP A 63 24.79 -1.61 6.66
C ASP A 63 24.76 -3.04 6.11
N ASP A 64 24.41 -4.04 6.93
CA ASP A 64 24.22 -5.42 6.47
C ASP A 64 23.12 -5.47 5.40
N VAL A 65 21.98 -4.85 5.71
CA VAL A 65 20.82 -4.77 4.80
C VAL A 65 21.19 -4.03 3.52
N LEU A 66 21.94 -2.93 3.61
CA LEU A 66 22.41 -2.17 2.45
C LEU A 66 23.39 -2.99 1.61
N GLY A 67 24.30 -3.73 2.24
CA GLY A 67 25.24 -4.63 1.57
C GLY A 67 24.54 -5.67 0.71
N LEU A 68 23.42 -6.24 1.20
CA LEU A 68 22.63 -7.23 0.44
C LEU A 68 21.98 -6.69 -0.84
N VAL A 69 21.72 -5.37 -0.91
CA VAL A 69 21.05 -4.75 -2.05
C VAL A 69 21.99 -3.96 -2.95
N ARG A 70 23.21 -3.65 -2.49
CA ARG A 70 24.17 -2.79 -3.19
C ARG A 70 24.63 -3.38 -4.52
N ASP A 71 24.75 -4.71 -4.58
CA ASP A 71 25.28 -5.43 -5.74
C ASP A 71 24.19 -5.79 -6.76
N LEU A 72 22.93 -5.44 -6.50
CA LEU A 72 21.82 -5.71 -7.40
C LEU A 72 22.01 -4.96 -8.71
N GLN A 73 22.04 -5.72 -9.81
CA GLN A 73 22.21 -5.16 -11.14
C GLN A 73 20.92 -4.49 -11.63
N PRO A 74 21.01 -3.49 -12.52
CA PRO A 74 19.84 -2.81 -13.08
C PRO A 74 18.79 -3.78 -13.67
N GLU A 75 19.22 -4.87 -14.29
CA GLU A 75 18.34 -5.89 -14.86
C GLU A 75 17.54 -6.65 -13.79
N GLU A 76 18.18 -6.95 -12.65
CA GLU A 76 17.54 -7.61 -11.50
C GLU A 76 16.52 -6.68 -10.85
N LEU A 77 16.88 -5.40 -10.68
CA LEU A 77 15.97 -4.37 -10.18
C LEU A 77 14.77 -4.20 -11.11
N ALA A 78 14.98 -4.23 -12.43
CA ALA A 78 13.90 -4.18 -13.42
C ALA A 78 12.99 -5.41 -13.35
N GLN A 79 13.55 -6.61 -13.18
CA GLN A 79 12.75 -7.83 -13.03
C GLN A 79 11.92 -7.81 -11.74
N ARG A 80 12.51 -7.37 -10.62
CA ARG A 80 11.81 -7.19 -9.34
C ARG A 80 10.68 -6.16 -9.47
N TYR A 81 10.93 -5.04 -10.14
CA TYR A 81 9.91 -4.03 -10.43
C TYR A 81 8.76 -4.62 -11.25
N ARG A 82 9.05 -5.32 -12.36
CA ARG A 82 8.00 -5.95 -13.20
C ARG A 82 7.14 -6.92 -12.39
N ARG A 83 7.76 -7.73 -11.53
CA ARG A 83 7.03 -8.66 -10.64
C ARG A 83 6.14 -7.91 -9.65
N ALA A 84 6.66 -6.89 -8.98
CA ALA A 84 5.89 -6.09 -8.04
C ALA A 84 4.75 -5.33 -8.74
N ASN A 85 4.97 -4.85 -9.97
CA ASN A 85 3.99 -4.13 -10.76
C ASN A 85 2.90 -5.05 -11.32
N ALA A 86 3.25 -6.24 -11.80
CA ALA A 86 2.29 -7.26 -12.24
C ALA A 86 1.34 -7.63 -11.10
N GLU A 87 1.86 -7.76 -9.89
CA GLU A 87 1.04 -8.00 -8.70
C GLU A 87 0.17 -6.80 -8.31
N LYS A 88 0.72 -5.58 -8.36
CA LYS A 88 -0.07 -4.35 -8.14
C LYS A 88 -1.25 -4.28 -9.12
N ARG A 89 -1.03 -4.64 -10.38
CA ARG A 89 -2.10 -4.72 -11.41
C ARG A 89 -3.11 -5.82 -11.06
N ARG A 90 -2.63 -7.02 -10.74
CA ARG A 90 -3.47 -8.17 -10.32
C ARG A 90 -4.41 -7.82 -9.17
N TYR A 91 -3.95 -7.07 -8.17
CA TYR A 91 -4.77 -6.69 -7.01
C TYR A 91 -5.37 -5.28 -7.09
N HIS A 92 -5.32 -4.62 -8.26
CA HIS A 92 -5.84 -3.26 -8.40
C HIS A 92 -7.33 -3.16 -8.03
N GLY A 93 -8.15 -4.09 -8.54
CA GLY A 93 -9.59 -4.13 -8.23
C GLY A 93 -9.86 -4.31 -6.73
N LEU A 94 -9.17 -5.26 -6.10
CA LEU A 94 -9.28 -5.49 -4.66
C LEU A 94 -8.85 -4.28 -3.82
N ARG A 95 -7.79 -3.59 -4.26
CA ARG A 95 -7.29 -2.38 -3.60
C ARG A 95 -8.29 -1.22 -3.70
N GLN A 96 -8.90 -1.01 -4.86
CA GLN A 96 -9.94 0.02 -5.04
C GLN A 96 -11.11 -0.20 -4.09
N ILE A 97 -11.64 -1.43 -4.04
CA ILE A 97 -12.75 -1.72 -3.13
C ILE A 97 -12.34 -1.55 -1.67
N THR A 98 -11.13 -1.96 -1.29
CA THR A 98 -10.64 -1.77 0.08
C THR A 98 -10.59 -0.28 0.45
N LEU A 99 -10.12 0.58 -0.45
CA LEU A 99 -10.10 2.03 -0.24
C LEU A 99 -11.51 2.61 -0.09
N GLU A 100 -12.45 2.10 -0.88
CA GLU A 100 -13.85 2.50 -0.82
C GLU A 100 -14.52 2.09 0.49
N VAL A 101 -14.32 0.84 0.94
CA VAL A 101 -14.77 0.37 2.26
C VAL A 101 -14.20 1.26 3.38
N LEU A 102 -12.90 1.57 3.35
CA LEU A 102 -12.30 2.47 4.33
C LEU A 102 -12.90 3.88 4.30
N ALA A 103 -13.27 4.38 3.11
CA ALA A 103 -13.95 5.67 2.99
C ALA A 103 -15.35 5.63 3.63
N LYS A 104 -16.11 4.55 3.43
CA LYS A 104 -17.43 4.35 4.05
C LYS A 104 -17.33 4.23 5.58
N VAL A 105 -16.34 3.52 6.10
CA VAL A 105 -16.08 3.46 7.56
C VAL A 105 -15.78 4.86 8.13
N ARG A 106 -14.95 5.65 7.45
CA ARG A 106 -14.67 7.05 7.86
C ARG A 106 -15.94 7.91 7.83
N TYR A 107 -16.78 7.73 6.81
CA TYR A 107 -18.06 8.43 6.70
C TYR A 107 -19.02 8.05 7.85
N MET A 108 -19.20 6.77 8.14
CA MET A 108 -20.02 6.34 9.29
C MET A 108 -19.52 6.91 10.62
N ASN A 109 -18.20 6.95 10.82
CA ASN A 109 -17.62 7.59 12.00
C ASN A 109 -17.97 9.08 12.06
N GLN A 110 -17.91 9.78 10.92
CA GLN A 110 -18.32 11.19 10.83
C GLN A 110 -19.81 11.37 11.15
N VAL A 111 -20.70 10.53 10.62
CA VAL A 111 -22.14 10.54 10.92
C VAL A 111 -22.37 10.33 12.41
N GLY A 112 -21.72 9.34 13.02
CA GLY A 112 -21.85 9.04 14.45
C GLY A 112 -21.33 10.17 15.36
N VAL A 113 -20.28 10.87 14.95
CA VAL A 113 -19.80 12.08 15.65
C VAL A 113 -20.82 13.22 15.49
N SER A 114 -21.29 13.49 14.28
CA SER A 114 -22.30 14.54 14.00
C SER A 114 -23.58 14.34 14.82
N MET A 115 -24.08 13.11 14.88
CA MET A 115 -25.23 12.73 15.71
C MET A 115 -24.97 13.03 17.19
N ARG A 116 -23.81 12.61 17.73
CA ARG A 116 -23.45 12.85 19.14
C ARG A 116 -23.33 14.33 19.48
N THR A 117 -22.86 15.14 18.53
CA THR A 117 -22.73 16.60 18.70
C THR A 117 -24.05 17.36 18.47
N GLY A 118 -25.12 16.67 18.08
CA GLY A 118 -26.42 17.29 17.77
C GLY A 118 -26.44 18.08 16.45
N LEU A 119 -25.41 17.93 15.61
CA LEU A 119 -25.35 18.54 14.26
C LEU A 119 -26.20 17.78 13.24
N LEU A 120 -26.51 16.52 13.53
CA LEU A 120 -27.39 15.68 12.75
C LEU A 120 -28.43 15.06 13.69
N ASP A 121 -29.69 15.04 13.27
CA ASP A 121 -30.74 14.40 14.07
C ASP A 121 -30.57 12.87 14.06
N ALA A 122 -31.11 12.21 15.09
CA ALA A 122 -30.91 10.78 15.29
C ALA A 122 -31.56 9.92 14.18
N GLU A 123 -32.68 10.35 13.63
CA GLU A 123 -33.41 9.63 12.58
C GLU A 123 -32.64 9.72 11.25
N ALA A 124 -32.20 10.93 10.87
CA ALA A 124 -31.36 11.10 9.69
C ALA A 124 -30.01 10.39 9.81
N ALA A 125 -29.39 10.44 11.00
CA ALA A 125 -28.14 9.71 11.26
C ALA A 125 -28.32 8.20 11.12
N HIS A 126 -29.46 7.66 11.58
CA HIS A 126 -29.77 6.24 11.47
C HIS A 126 -29.94 5.82 10.00
N GLN A 127 -30.71 6.58 9.22
CA GLN A 127 -30.91 6.32 7.79
C GLN A 127 -29.59 6.37 6.99
N GLU A 128 -28.72 7.34 7.28
CA GLU A 128 -27.39 7.46 6.66
C GLU A 128 -26.49 6.27 7.02
N MET A 129 -26.57 5.79 8.26
CA MET A 129 -25.83 4.59 8.69
C MET A 129 -26.33 3.33 7.99
N GLU A 130 -27.64 3.12 7.91
CA GLU A 130 -28.24 1.96 7.21
C GLU A 130 -27.88 1.94 5.72
N LEU A 131 -27.99 3.09 5.04
CA LEU A 131 -27.62 3.21 3.64
C LEU A 131 -26.12 2.91 3.43
N THR A 132 -25.27 3.42 4.31
CA THR A 132 -23.82 3.20 4.22
C THR A 132 -23.46 1.75 4.50
N GLU A 133 -24.15 1.09 5.44
CA GLU A 133 -23.98 -0.33 5.73
C GLU A 133 -24.36 -1.20 4.53
N ALA A 134 -25.50 -0.93 3.89
CA ALA A 134 -25.92 -1.64 2.68
C ALA A 134 -24.87 -1.52 1.56
N GLN A 135 -24.35 -0.31 1.33
CA GLN A 135 -23.27 -0.07 0.35
C GLN A 135 -21.98 -0.84 0.69
N MET A 136 -21.61 -0.92 1.98
CA MET A 136 -20.44 -1.70 2.38
C MET A 136 -20.65 -3.21 2.16
N LEU A 137 -21.84 -3.74 2.42
CA LEU A 137 -22.16 -5.14 2.13
C LEU A 137 -22.03 -5.45 0.63
N GLU A 138 -22.51 -4.57 -0.24
CA GLU A 138 -22.35 -4.69 -1.69
C GLU A 138 -20.87 -4.70 -2.10
N LEU A 139 -20.06 -3.79 -1.55
CA LEU A 139 -18.61 -3.76 -1.79
C LEU A 139 -17.94 -5.08 -1.37
N VAL A 140 -18.31 -5.65 -0.22
CA VAL A 140 -17.79 -6.95 0.25
C VAL A 140 -18.18 -8.09 -0.69
N VAL A 141 -19.40 -8.09 -1.23
CA VAL A 141 -19.82 -9.07 -2.25
C VAL A 141 -18.97 -8.92 -3.51
N GLN A 142 -18.74 -7.70 -3.98
CA GLN A 142 -17.90 -7.42 -5.15
C GLN A 142 -16.44 -7.86 -4.95
N MET A 143 -15.87 -7.75 -3.73
CA MET A 143 -14.52 -8.24 -3.45
C MET A 143 -14.34 -9.73 -3.77
N LYS A 144 -15.36 -10.56 -3.52
CA LYS A 144 -15.31 -12.00 -3.82
C LYS A 144 -15.10 -12.29 -5.31
N HIS A 145 -15.58 -11.41 -6.18
CA HIS A 145 -15.46 -11.55 -7.63
C HIS A 145 -14.11 -11.06 -8.17
N LEU A 146 -13.38 -10.23 -7.42
CA LEU A 146 -12.07 -9.70 -7.80
C LEU A 146 -10.91 -10.45 -7.14
N ALA A 147 -11.19 -11.26 -6.12
CA ALA A 147 -10.22 -12.13 -5.49
C ALA A 147 -9.77 -13.24 -6.47
N GLY A 148 -8.58 -13.06 -7.08
CA GLY A 148 -7.96 -14.06 -7.95
C GLY A 148 -8.12 -13.82 -9.45
N VAL A 149 -8.68 -12.68 -9.87
CA VAL A 149 -8.81 -12.32 -11.29
C VAL A 149 -7.64 -11.41 -11.71
N GLU A 150 -6.84 -11.85 -12.68
CA GLU A 150 -5.89 -10.98 -13.38
C GLU A 150 -6.65 -10.08 -14.36
N ASN A 151 -6.56 -8.77 -14.16
CA ASN A 151 -6.95 -7.77 -15.16
C ASN A 151 -5.71 -7.14 -15.78
#